data_AF-A0A6C8G5X1-F1
#
_entry.id   AF-A0A6C8G5X1-F1
#
_cell.length_a   1.000
_cell.length_b   1.000
_cell.length_c   1.000
_cell.angle_alpha   90.00
_cell.angle_beta   90.00
_cell.angle_gamma   90.00
#
_symmetry.space_group_name_H-M   'P 1'
#
loop_
_entity.id
_entity.type
_entity.pdbx_description
1 polymer ?
#
loop_
_entity_poly.entity_id
_entity_poly.type
_entity_poly.pdbx_seq_one_letter_code
_entity_poly.pdbx_strand_id
1 'polypeptide(L)' 'MDENKLKALAAELAKGLKTKADLNQFSQMLTKLTVETALNAELTDHPGHEKNMHNKAQTSVMATRQTSCFAVMARLN' A
#
# COMPACT_ATOMS: atom_id res chain seq x y z
N MET A 1 -17.34 -5.73 16.75
CA MET A 1 -18.65 -5.19 16.32
C MET A 1 -19.68 -5.62 17.35
N ASP A 2 -20.52 -4.69 17.82
CA ASP A 2 -21.48 -4.95 18.90
C ASP A 2 -22.81 -5.50 18.36
N GLU A 3 -23.57 -6.22 19.17
CA GLU A 3 -24.83 -6.86 18.75
C GLU A 3 -25.85 -5.85 18.19
N ASN A 4 -25.98 -4.68 18.82
CA ASN A 4 -26.88 -3.62 18.36
C ASN A 4 -26.52 -3.10 16.97
N LYS A 5 -25.22 -3.03 16.65
CA LYS A 5 -24.75 -2.62 15.32
C LYS A 5 -25.05 -3.71 14.29
N LEU A 6 -24.95 -4.98 14.68
CA LEU A 6 -25.27 -6.10 13.80
C LEU A 6 -26.77 -6.14 13.47
N LYS A 7 -27.64 -5.89 14.46
CA LYS A 7 -29.10 -5.79 14.26
C LYS A 7 -29.47 -4.63 13.34
N ALA A 8 -28.85 -3.46 13.50
CA ALA A 8 -29.09 -2.31 12.64
C ALA A 8 -28.70 -2.60 11.17
N LEU A 9 -27.53 -3.24 10.97
CA LEU A 9 -27.07 -3.64 9.65
C LEU A 9 -27.99 -4.70 9.02
N ALA A 10 -28.45 -5.69 9.79
CA ALA A 10 -29.42 -6.67 9.31
C ALA A 10 -30.75 -6.02 8.86
N ALA A 11 -31.24 -5.03 9.60
CA ALA A 11 -32.45 -4.28 9.25
C ALA A 11 -32.29 -3.44 7.97
N GLU A 12 -31.09 -2.92 7.71
CA GLU A 12 -30.78 -2.22 6.46
C GLU A 12 -30.71 -3.17 5.26
N LEU A 13 -30.01 -4.30 5.42
CA LEU A 13 -29.89 -5.32 4.38
C LEU A 13 -31.24 -5.96 4.02
N ALA A 14 -32.13 -6.14 5.00
CA ALA A 14 -33.47 -6.68 4.78
C ALA A 14 -34.34 -5.81 3.85
N LYS A 15 -34.01 -4.53 3.66
CA LYS A 15 -34.72 -3.65 2.71
C LYS A 15 -34.34 -3.96 1.25
N GLY A 16 -33.13 -4.47 1.02
CA GLY A 16 -32.57 -4.73 -0.31
C GLY A 16 -32.53 -6.20 -0.72
N LEU A 17 -32.47 -7.13 0.25
CA LEU A 17 -32.35 -8.58 0.01
C LEU A 17 -33.71 -9.26 0.24
N LYS A 18 -34.40 -9.63 -0.84
CA LYS A 18 -35.76 -10.20 -0.78
C LYS A 18 -35.78 -11.71 -0.94
N THR A 19 -34.75 -12.26 -1.59
CA THR A 19 -34.66 -13.68 -1.91
C THR A 19 -33.43 -14.34 -1.28
N LYS A 20 -33.47 -15.67 -1.16
CA LYS A 20 -32.30 -16.47 -0.77
C LYS A 20 -31.14 -16.32 -1.75
N ALA A 21 -31.44 -16.11 -3.03
CA ALA A 21 -30.42 -15.89 -4.06
C ALA A 21 -29.67 -14.56 -3.83
N ASP A 22 -30.41 -13.49 -3.54
CA ASP A 22 -29.82 -12.17 -3.22
C ASP A 22 -28.89 -12.28 -2.01
N LEU A 23 -29.32 -12.99 -0.95
CA LEU A 23 -28.52 -13.21 0.24
C LEU A 23 -27.22 -13.98 -0.06
N ASN A 24 -27.30 -15.02 -0.89
CA ASN A 24 -26.14 -15.80 -1.29
C ASN A 24 -25.15 -15.01 -2.16
N GLN A 25 -25.65 -14.17 -3.07
CA GLN A 25 -24.77 -13.28 -3.85
C GLN A 25 -24.10 -12.23 -2.96
N PHE A 26 -24.87 -11.65 -2.05
CA PHE A 26 -24.36 -10.65 -1.10
C PHE A 26 -23.29 -11.24 -0.17
N SER A 27 -23.50 -12.45 0.37
CA SER A 27 -22.51 -13.09 1.26
C SER A 27 -21.19 -13.39 0.54
N GLN A 28 -21.25 -13.82 -0.73
CA GLN A 28 -20.07 -14.04 -1.55
C GLN A 28 -19.32 -12.73 -1.81
N MET A 29 -20.04 -11.66 -2.16
CA MET A 29 -19.45 -10.35 -2.43
C MET A 29 -18.81 -9.74 -1.18
N LEU A 30 -19.50 -9.81 -0.03
CA LEU A 30 -18.94 -9.37 1.25
C LEU A 30 -17.67 -10.13 1.62
N THR A 31 -17.67 -11.46 1.42
CA THR A 31 -16.49 -12.30 1.69
C THR A 31 -15.32 -11.86 0.83
N LYS A 32 -15.53 -11.68 -0.48
CA LYS A 32 -14.51 -11.21 -1.41
C LYS A 32 -13.93 -9.87 -0.96
N LEU A 33 -14.77 -8.86 -0.72
CA LEU A 33 -14.33 -7.52 -0.31
C LEU A 33 -13.55 -7.54 1.01
N THR A 34 -13.99 -8.36 1.98
CA THR A 34 -13.32 -8.49 3.28
C THR A 34 -11.93 -9.10 3.12
N VAL A 35 -11.80 -10.16 2.31
CA VAL A 35 -10.51 -10.80 2.03
C VAL A 35 -9.58 -9.86 1.26
N GLU A 36 -10.08 -9.19 0.22
CA GLU A 36 -9.30 -8.20 -0.54
C GLU A 36 -8.83 -7.06 0.36
N THR A 37 -9.69 -6.57 1.26
CA THR A 37 -9.31 -5.49 2.21
C THR A 37 -8.29 -5.97 3.22
N ALA A 38 -8.46 -7.18 3.78
CA ALA A 38 -7.49 -7.75 4.73
C ALA A 38 -6.13 -7.97 4.08
N LEU A 39 -6.10 -8.52 2.86
CA LEU A 39 -4.88 -8.72 2.10
C LEU A 39 -4.22 -7.38 1.74
N ASN A 40 -5.00 -6.37 1.31
CA ASN A 40 -4.46 -5.04 1.01
C ASN A 40 -3.90 -4.38 2.27
N ALA A 41 -4.55 -4.54 3.42
CA ALA A 41 -4.05 -4.05 4.70
C ALA A 41 -2.72 -4.72 5.06
N GLU A 42 -2.61 -6.04 4.92
CA GLU A 42 -1.36 -6.80 5.12
C GLU A 42 -0.24 -6.34 4.17
N LEU A 43 -0.57 -6.05 2.90
CA LEU A 43 0.39 -5.52 1.94
C LEU A 43 0.87 -4.10 2.30
N THR A 44 -0.01 -3.24 2.81
CA THR A 44 0.36 -1.89 3.26
C THR A 44 1.05 -1.85 4.61
N ASP A 45 0.75 -2.80 5.49
CA ASP A 45 1.29 -2.92 6.84
C ASP A 45 2.59 -3.74 6.86
N HIS A 46 3.11 -4.16 5.69
CA HIS A 46 4.44 -4.76 5.58
C HIS A 46 5.50 -3.84 6.22
N PRO A 47 6.07 -4.19 7.39
CA PRO A 47 7.23 -3.51 7.95
C PRO A 47 8.52 -3.90 7.19
N GLY A 48 8.37 -4.73 6.15
CA GLY A 48 9.45 -5.31 5.35
C GLY A 48 10.01 -4.41 4.26
N HIS A 49 9.82 -3.09 4.33
CA HIS A 49 10.73 -2.16 3.66
C HIS A 49 11.79 -1.58 4.60
N GLU A 50 11.98 -2.12 5.80
CA GLU A 50 13.26 -2.00 6.51
C GLU A 50 14.29 -3.00 5.94
N LYS A 51 14.84 -2.66 4.78
CA LYS A 51 16.21 -3.00 4.36
C LYS A 51 16.50 -2.30 3.03
N ASN A 52 16.58 -0.97 3.10
CA ASN A 52 17.47 -0.13 2.28
C ASN A 52 17.67 1.26 2.92
N MET A 53 17.59 1.37 4.26
CA MET A 53 18.07 2.56 5.01
C MET A 53 19.50 2.37 5.56
N HIS A 54 20.25 1.45 4.97
CA HIS A 54 21.72 1.40 4.93
C HIS A 54 22.00 1.06 3.45
N ASN A 55 22.28 1.99 2.55
CA ASN A 55 23.42 2.87 2.59
C ASN A 55 23.13 4.12 1.73
N LYS A 56 22.94 5.28 2.37
CA LYS A 56 23.12 6.60 1.72
C LYS A 56 24.60 7.01 1.67
N ALA A 57 25.51 6.04 1.75
CA ALA A 57 26.94 6.24 1.59
C ALA A 57 27.45 5.11 0.68
N GLN A 58 28.01 5.46 -0.49
CA GLN A 58 28.42 4.56 -1.58
C GLN A 58 27.20 4.13 -2.43
N THR A 59 26.89 4.74 -3.59
CA THR A 59 27.76 4.91 -4.75
C THR A 59 27.20 6.00 -5.68
N SER A 60 27.67 7.24 -5.53
CA SER A 60 27.68 8.22 -6.62
C SER A 60 29.00 8.98 -6.58
N VAL A 61 30.10 8.24 -6.70
CA VAL A 61 31.43 8.82 -7.04
C VAL A 61 31.68 8.68 -8.55
N MET A 62 30.65 8.29 -9.31
CA MET A 62 30.64 8.30 -10.77
C MET A 62 30.00 9.57 -11.34
N ALA A 63 30.02 10.71 -10.60
CA ALA A 63 29.40 11.95 -11.10
C ALA A 63 30.20 13.24 -10.89
N THR A 64 31.37 13.24 -10.23
CA THR A 64 32.09 14.50 -10.01
C THR A 64 33.61 14.43 -10.18
N ARG A 65 34.09 13.60 -11.13
CA ARG A 65 35.34 13.91 -11.83
C ARG A 65 35.17 15.04 -12.86
N GLN A 66 34.02 15.74 -12.87
CA GLN A 66 33.78 16.97 -13.63
C GLN A 66 34.59 18.16 -13.09
N THR A 67 35.14 18.12 -11.87
CA THR A 67 35.93 19.23 -11.30
C THR A 67 37.44 19.13 -11.53
N SER A 68 37.95 18.03 -12.09
CA SER A 68 39.36 17.93 -12.50
C SER A 68 39.65 18.72 -13.78
N CYS A 69 38.63 18.99 -14.61
CA CYS A 69 38.81 19.75 -15.84
C CYS A 69 38.85 21.27 -15.61
N PHE A 70 38.28 21.78 -14.52
CA PHE A 70 38.27 23.24 -14.26
C PHE A 70 39.58 23.78 -13.68
N ALA A 71 40.39 22.96 -13.00
CA ALA A 71 41.67 23.40 -12.44
C ALA A 71 42.86 23.34 -13.41
N VAL A 72 42.72 22.65 -14.56
CA VAL A 72 43.77 22.48 -15.59
C VAL A 72 43.55 23.40 -16.81
N MET A 73 42.75 24.47 -16.70
CA MET A 73 42.69 25.53 -17.73
C MET A 73 42.91 26.95 -17.19
N ALA A 74 43.29 27.11 -15.91
CA ALA A 74 43.59 28.42 -15.32
C ALA A 74 45.05 28.59 -14.87
N ARG A 75 45.97 27.69 -15.28
CA ARG A 75 47.38 27.72 -14.84
C ARG A 75 48.42 27.56 -15.95
N LEU A 76 48.05 27.78 -17.21
CA LEU A 76 49.02 27.95 -18.29
C LEU A 76 48.67 29.21 -19.09
N ASN A 77 48.90 30.36 -18.45
CA ASN A 77 49.40 31.56 -19.09
C ASN A 77 50.88 31.64 -18.79
#